data_AF-A0A0A9XW29-F1
#
_entry.id   AF-A0A0A9XW29-F1
#
_cell.length_a   1.000
_cell.length_b   1.000
_cell.length_c   1.000
_cell.angle_alpha   90.00
_cell.angle_beta   90.00
_cell.angle_gamma   90.00
#
_symmetry.space_group_name_H-M   'P 1'
#
loop_
_entity.id
_entity.type
_entity.pdbx_description
1 polymer ?
#
loop_
_entity_poly.entity_id
_entity_poly.type
_entity_poly.pdbx_seq_one_letter_code
_entity_poly.pdbx_strand_id
1 'polypeptide(L)'
;KEGSKELIVGRDDGSIQVYSEPLERLADTDPLMEVYNYVCNESITSIQAGNVGNPAFDEIVATTYTGWLFGLTTEVLEKQVSLDTTKNAAVSVKFSPEEKMKIDRLRSEIEDIERTVVKERERYQMS
;
A
#
# COMPACT_ATOMS: atom_id res chain seq x y z
N LYS A 1 15.09 -10.11 21.30
CA LYS A 1 13.62 -10.27 21.20
C LYS A 1 13.38 -11.64 20.57
N GLU A 2 13.02 -12.64 21.35
CA GLU A 2 12.50 -13.90 20.78
C GLU A 2 11.00 -13.68 20.54
N GLY A 3 10.68 -13.12 19.38
CA GLY A 3 9.33 -13.19 18.82
C GLY A 3 9.19 -14.49 18.05
N SER A 4 8.00 -15.09 18.05
CA SER A 4 7.69 -16.19 17.13
C SER A 4 7.91 -15.70 15.69
N LYS A 5 8.51 -16.54 14.85
CA LYS A 5 8.82 -16.20 13.46
C LYS A 5 7.55 -16.33 12.63
N GLU A 6 7.23 -15.29 11.90
CA GLU A 6 6.09 -15.28 10.98
C GLU A 6 6.55 -15.61 9.56
N LEU A 7 5.70 -16.30 8.81
CA LEU A 7 5.89 -16.58 7.40
C LEU A 7 5.03 -15.60 6.58
N ILE A 8 5.69 -14.82 5.73
CA ILE A 8 5.04 -13.84 4.87
C ILE A 8 5.11 -14.35 3.43
N VAL A 9 3.97 -14.42 2.75
CA VAL A 9 3.84 -14.97 1.40
C VAL A 9 3.17 -13.95 0.49
N GLY A 10 3.88 -13.53 -0.56
CA GLY A 10 3.30 -12.79 -1.68
C GLY A 10 2.95 -13.76 -2.82
N ARG A 11 1.77 -13.60 -3.43
CA ARG A 11 1.27 -14.49 -4.48
C ARG A 11 1.09 -13.79 -5.83
N ASP A 12 0.98 -14.61 -6.86
CA ASP A 12 0.75 -14.18 -8.24
C ASP A 12 -0.65 -13.57 -8.46
N ASP A 13 -1.62 -13.89 -7.60
CA ASP A 13 -2.95 -13.26 -7.61
C ASP A 13 -3.00 -11.88 -6.90
N GLY A 14 -1.86 -11.44 -6.36
CA GLY A 14 -1.73 -10.19 -5.63
C GLY A 14 -2.14 -10.23 -4.17
N SER A 15 -2.34 -11.42 -3.60
CA SER A 15 -2.50 -11.57 -2.16
C SER A 15 -1.14 -11.55 -1.43
N ILE A 16 -1.15 -10.93 -0.25
CA ILE A 16 -0.09 -10.96 0.75
C ILE A 16 -0.69 -11.57 2.01
N GLN A 17 -0.18 -12.74 2.39
CA GLN A 17 -0.65 -13.50 3.54
C GLN A 17 0.45 -13.60 4.59
N VAL A 18 0.07 -13.43 5.86
CA VAL A 18 0.96 -13.62 7.01
C VAL A 18 0.46 -14.83 7.80
N TYR A 19 1.36 -15.74 8.08
CA TYR A 19 1.11 -16.96 8.83
C TYR A 19 1.97 -16.98 10.09
N SER A 20 1.35 -17.31 11.23
CA SER A 20 2.03 -17.37 12.52
C SER A 20 1.73 -18.68 13.22
N GLU A 21 2.58 -19.06 14.19
CA GLU A 21 2.34 -20.24 15.00
C GLU A 21 1.07 -20.08 15.85
N PRO A 22 0.26 -21.14 16.01
CA PRO A 22 -0.86 -21.12 16.94
C PRO A 22 -0.42 -20.86 18.38
N LEU A 23 -1.22 -20.08 19.11
CA LEU A 23 -1.03 -19.80 20.54
C LEU A 23 -0.98 -21.08 21.39
N GLU A 24 -1.82 -22.06 21.04
CA GLU A 24 -1.88 -23.37 21.69
C GLU A 24 -1.29 -24.43 20.77
N ARG A 25 0.05 -24.41 20.64
CA ARG A 25 0.76 -25.46 19.90
C ARG A 25 0.69 -26.76 20.69
N LEU A 26 -0.06 -27.74 20.18
CA LEU A 26 -0.21 -29.06 20.79
C LEU A 26 0.83 -30.04 20.26
N ALA A 27 1.31 -29.83 19.02
CA ALA A 27 2.39 -30.60 18.41
C ALA A 27 3.28 -29.75 17.50
N ASP A 28 4.53 -30.17 17.33
CA ASP A 28 5.47 -29.50 16.41
C ASP A 28 5.06 -29.57 14.93
N THR A 29 4.05 -30.37 14.63
CA THR A 29 3.49 -30.57 13.30
C THR A 29 2.26 -29.70 13.03
N ASP A 30 1.81 -28.91 14.01
CA ASP A 30 0.63 -28.07 13.83
C ASP A 30 0.88 -27.04 12.70
N PRO A 31 -0.07 -26.89 11.76
CA PRO A 31 0.11 -25.98 10.64
C PRO A 31 0.12 -24.52 11.14
N LEU A 32 0.84 -23.66 10.41
CA LEU A 32 0.75 -22.23 10.64
C LEU A 32 -0.67 -21.73 10.31
N MET A 33 -1.16 -20.77 11.09
CA MET A 33 -2.47 -20.15 10.87
C MET A 33 -2.30 -18.81 10.17
N GLU A 34 -3.17 -18.54 9.19
CA GLU A 34 -3.26 -17.23 8.56
C GLU A 34 -3.77 -16.21 9.57
N VAL A 35 -2.96 -15.18 9.86
CA VAL A 35 -3.31 -14.12 10.80
C VAL A 35 -3.65 -12.80 10.09
N TYR A 36 -3.22 -12.66 8.83
CA TYR A 36 -3.47 -11.47 8.03
C TYR A 36 -3.50 -11.80 6.54
N ASN A 37 -4.36 -11.08 5.80
CA ASN A 37 -4.45 -11.16 4.35
C ASN A 37 -4.79 -9.78 3.75
N TYR A 38 -4.00 -9.35 2.77
CA TYR A 38 -4.21 -8.13 1.99
C TYR A 38 -4.14 -8.46 0.50
N VAL A 39 -4.97 -7.80 -0.33
CA VAL A 39 -5.01 -8.04 -1.78
C VAL A 39 -4.83 -6.71 -2.52
N CYS A 40 -3.79 -6.63 -3.35
CA CYS A 40 -3.49 -5.45 -4.19
C CYS A 40 -3.93 -5.59 -5.65
N ASN A 41 -4.60 -6.69 -6.02
CA ASN A 41 -5.10 -6.97 -7.38
C ASN A 41 -4.02 -6.97 -8.48
N GLU A 42 -2.78 -7.27 -8.10
CA GLU A 42 -1.63 -7.35 -9.01
C GLU A 42 -0.57 -8.29 -8.44
N SER A 43 0.05 -9.12 -9.28
CA SER A 43 1.04 -10.12 -8.88
C SER A 43 2.19 -9.54 -8.05
N ILE A 44 2.47 -10.16 -6.90
CA ILE A 44 3.61 -9.80 -6.04
C ILE A 44 4.89 -10.40 -6.61
N THR A 45 5.90 -9.56 -6.84
CA THR A 45 7.19 -9.97 -7.41
C THR A 45 8.30 -10.07 -6.36
N SER A 46 8.19 -9.32 -5.26
CA SER A 46 9.10 -9.41 -4.12
C SER A 46 8.40 -8.94 -2.85
N ILE A 47 8.79 -9.51 -1.71
CA ILE A 47 8.28 -9.14 -0.40
C ILE A 47 9.39 -9.24 0.65
N GLN A 48 9.44 -8.28 1.57
CA GLN A 48 10.38 -8.25 2.68
C GLN A 48 9.73 -7.63 3.91
N ALA A 49 10.11 -8.10 5.10
CA ALA A 49 9.75 -7.47 6.37
C ALA A 49 10.92 -6.62 6.90
N GLY A 50 10.60 -5.52 7.58
CA GLY A 50 11.59 -4.66 8.21
C GLY A 50 10.96 -3.38 8.78
N ASN A 51 11.77 -2.34 8.93
CA ASN A 51 11.32 -1.02 9.34
C ASN A 51 11.86 -0.01 8.33
N VAL A 52 11.01 0.56 7.48
CA VAL A 52 11.41 1.43 6.36
C VAL A 52 10.89 2.86 6.54
N GLY A 53 9.59 3.03 6.79
CA GLY A 53 8.98 4.34 7.01
C GLY A 53 9.23 4.85 8.43
N ASN A 54 9.00 4.00 9.44
CA ASN A 54 9.18 4.36 10.85
C ASN A 54 9.95 3.25 11.61
N PRO A 55 11.13 3.54 12.19
CA PRO A 55 11.93 2.55 12.93
C PRO A 55 11.23 1.94 14.15
N ALA A 56 10.13 2.54 14.64
CA ALA A 56 9.39 2.05 15.79
C ALA A 56 8.29 1.01 15.43
N PHE A 57 7.96 0.87 14.16
CA PHE A 57 6.86 0.01 13.71
C PHE A 57 7.34 -0.96 12.65
N ASP A 58 6.93 -2.22 12.78
CA ASP A 58 7.25 -3.26 11.81
C ASP A 58 6.39 -3.09 10.55
N GLU A 59 7.02 -3.33 9.40
CA GLU A 59 6.47 -3.09 8.07
C GLU A 59 6.75 -4.27 7.13
N ILE A 60 5.79 -4.54 6.26
CA ILE A 60 5.96 -5.41 5.09
C ILE A 60 6.07 -4.53 3.86
N VAL A 61 7.16 -4.67 3.12
CA VAL A 61 7.39 -3.97 1.85
C VAL A 61 7.25 -4.95 0.71
N ALA A 62 6.44 -4.60 -0.28
CA ALA A 62 6.17 -5.43 -1.44
C ALA A 62 6.33 -4.64 -2.75
N THR A 63 6.77 -5.35 -3.79
CA THR A 63 6.75 -4.86 -5.17
C THR A 63 5.78 -5.67 -6.01
N THR A 64 5.07 -5.00 -6.91
CA THR A 64 4.17 -5.66 -7.88
C THR A 64 4.80 -5.80 -9.26
N TYR A 65 4.11 -6.47 -10.18
CA TYR A 65 4.56 -6.69 -11.56
C TYR A 65 4.81 -5.38 -12.35
N THR A 66 3.94 -4.38 -12.24
CA THR A 66 4.14 -3.06 -12.88
C THR A 66 5.14 -2.17 -12.14
N GLY A 67 5.76 -2.69 -11.07
CA GLY A 67 6.80 -2.00 -10.31
C GLY A 67 6.27 -1.08 -9.21
N TRP A 68 5.02 -1.24 -8.77
CA TRP A 68 4.53 -0.50 -7.61
C TRP A 68 5.22 -1.01 -6.35
N LEU A 69 5.96 -0.13 -5.69
CA LEU A 69 6.58 -0.39 -4.39
C LEU A 69 5.72 0.24 -3.30
N PHE A 70 5.22 -0.58 -2.38
CA PHE A 70 4.38 -0.11 -1.27
C PHE A 70 4.70 -0.84 0.04
N GLY A 71 4.27 -0.25 1.16
CA GLY A 71 4.45 -0.78 2.50
C GLY A 71 3.12 -0.95 3.24
N LEU A 72 3.02 -2.02 4.03
CA LEU A 72 1.97 -2.25 5.01
C LEU A 72 2.61 -2.09 6.39
N THR A 73 2.16 -1.12 7.18
CA THR A 73 2.75 -0.78 8.48
C THR A 73 1.83 -1.18 9.64
N THR A 74 2.43 -1.53 10.78
CA THR A 74 1.73 -1.72 12.05
C THR A 74 1.42 -0.38 12.76
N GLU A 75 1.93 0.74 12.25
CA GLU A 75 1.62 2.07 12.74
C GLU A 75 0.13 2.42 12.51
N VAL A 76 -0.55 2.87 13.56
CA VAL A 76 -1.93 3.37 13.45
C VAL A 76 -1.90 4.76 12.83
N LEU A 77 -2.14 4.81 11.53
CA LEU A 77 -2.29 6.07 10.81
C LEU A 77 -3.70 6.62 11.06
N GLU A 78 -3.87 7.53 12.02
CA GLU A 78 -5.13 8.24 12.24
C GLU A 78 -5.53 9.03 10.98
N LYS A 79 -6.33 8.42 10.11
CA LYS A 79 -7.05 9.15 9.06
C LYS A 79 -8.27 9.78 9.72
N GLN A 80 -8.21 11.10 9.94
CA GLN A 80 -9.36 11.86 10.47
C GLN A 80 -10.51 11.90 9.45
N VAL A 81 -11.32 10.85 9.41
CA VAL A 81 -12.61 10.87 8.73
C VAL A 81 -13.61 11.54 9.67
N SER A 82 -13.77 12.85 9.55
CA SER A 82 -14.85 13.56 10.23
C SER A 82 -16.11 13.52 9.38
N LEU A 83 -17.11 12.78 9.83
CA LEU A 83 -18.45 12.80 9.26
C LEU A 83 -19.15 14.10 9.68
N ASP A 84 -19.14 15.11 8.81
CA ASP A 84 -19.92 16.33 9.05
C ASP A 84 -21.39 16.07 8.69
N THR A 85 -22.19 15.68 9.67
CA THR A 85 -23.63 15.42 9.52
C THR A 85 -24.45 16.67 9.22
N THR A 86 -23.84 17.87 9.16
CA THR A 86 -24.56 19.13 8.96
C THR A 86 -24.61 19.60 7.50
N LYS A 87 -23.88 18.95 6.59
CA LYS A 87 -23.90 19.27 5.15
C LYS A 87 -24.05 18.00 4.33
N ASN A 88 -25.27 17.75 3.85
CA ASN A 88 -25.64 16.81 2.78
C ASN A 88 -24.56 15.79 2.40
N ALA A 89 -24.50 14.65 3.12
CA ALA A 89 -23.90 13.38 2.71
C ALA A 89 -22.60 13.43 1.85
N ALA A 90 -21.73 14.41 2.08
CA ALA A 90 -20.41 14.45 1.48
C ALA A 90 -19.42 14.04 2.56
N VAL A 91 -18.91 12.80 2.46
CA VAL A 91 -17.80 12.34 3.29
C VAL A 91 -16.61 13.27 3.01
N SER A 92 -16.36 14.22 3.90
CA SER A 92 -15.20 15.10 3.81
C SER A 92 -14.03 14.41 4.50
N VAL A 93 -13.19 13.75 3.71
CA VAL A 93 -11.90 13.24 4.18
C VAL A 93 -11.02 14.45 4.49
N LYS A 94 -10.66 14.65 5.77
CA LYS A 94 -9.72 15.71 6.13
C LYS A 94 -8.32 15.26 5.72
N PHE A 95 -7.88 15.74 4.56
CA PHE A 95 -6.50 15.58 4.12
C PHE A 95 -5.58 16.43 5.00
N SER A 96 -4.47 15.82 5.42
CA SER A 96 -3.31 16.51 5.96
C SER A 96 -2.79 17.55 4.95
N PRO A 97 -2.08 18.59 5.41
CA PRO A 97 -1.46 19.57 4.51
C PRO A 97 -0.53 18.94 3.47
N GLU A 98 0.20 17.89 3.85
CA GLU A 98 1.10 17.15 2.98
C GLU A 98 0.35 16.41 1.87
N GLU A 99 -0.76 15.75 2.19
CA GLU A 99 -1.61 15.10 1.19
C GLU A 99 -2.20 16.11 0.19
N LYS A 100 -2.62 17.29 0.65
CA LYS A 100 -3.10 18.36 -0.24
C LYS A 100 -2.00 18.84 -1.18
N MET A 101 -0.80 19.11 -0.66
CA MET A 101 0.34 19.48 -1.49
C MET A 101 0.68 18.40 -2.52
N LYS A 102 0.60 17.12 -2.14
CA LYS A 102 0.83 16.00 -3.05
C LYS A 102 -0.22 15.99 -4.18
N ILE A 103 -1.49 16.21 -3.86
CA ILE A 103 -2.56 16.31 -4.85
C ILE A 103 -2.31 17.47 -5.83
N ASP A 104 -1.93 18.64 -5.32
CA ASP A 104 -1.69 19.81 -6.17
C ASP A 104 -0.49 19.60 -7.11
N ARG A 105 0.57 18.94 -6.63
CA ARG A 105 1.71 18.55 -7.49
C ARG A 105 1.30 17.58 -8.59
N LEU A 106 0.54 16.54 -8.24
CA LEU A 106 0.05 15.56 -9.22
C LEU A 106 -0.80 16.22 -10.31
N ARG A 107 -1.63 17.21 -9.96
CA ARG A 107 -2.41 17.98 -10.94
C ARG A 107 -1.51 18.73 -11.91
N SER A 108 -0.49 19.41 -11.40
CA SER A 108 0.48 20.12 -12.24
C SER A 108 1.23 19.16 -13.18
N GLU A 109 1.67 18.01 -12.66
CA GLU A 109 2.38 17.00 -13.47
C GLU A 109 1.50 16.44 -14.59
N ILE A 110 0.21 16.18 -14.32
CA ILE A 110 -0.74 15.73 -15.33
C ILE A 110 -0.88 16.78 -16.44
N GLU A 111 -1.07 18.05 -16.09
CA GLU A 111 -1.21 19.12 -17.09
C GLU A 111 0.04 19.25 -17.97
N ASP A 112 1.24 19.12 -17.39
CA ASP A 112 2.50 19.16 -18.13
C ASP A 112 2.65 17.96 -19.08
N ILE A 113 2.31 16.76 -18.60
CA ILE A 113 2.34 15.53 -19.39
C ILE A 113 1.34 15.63 -20.55
N GLU A 114 0.11 16.07 -20.30
CA GLU A 114 -0.92 16.24 -21.32
C GLU A 114 -0.48 17.20 -22.41
N ARG A 115 0.08 18.36 -22.04
CA ARG A 115 0.65 19.33 -23.01
C ARG A 115 1.75 18.71 -23.86
N THR A 116 2.64 17.94 -23.25
CA THR A 116 3.76 17.30 -23.95
C THR A 116 3.27 16.21 -24.91
N VAL A 117 2.32 15.39 -24.47
CA VAL A 117 1.72 14.32 -25.28
C VAL A 117 1.01 14.88 -26.51
N VAL A 118 0.26 15.98 -26.38
CA VAL A 118 -0.42 16.63 -27.52
C VAL A 118 0.61 17.11 -28.56
N LYS A 119 1.66 17.83 -28.11
CA LYS A 119 2.71 18.32 -29.02
C LYS A 119 3.42 17.20 -29.77
N GLU A 120 3.77 16.11 -29.09
CA GLU A 120 4.44 14.97 -29.72
C GLU A 120 3.50 14.21 -30.67
N ARG A 121 2.19 14.13 -30.36
CA ARG A 121 1.20 13.57 -31.29
C ARG A 121 1.08 14.40 -32.58
N GLU A 122 1.05 15.72 -32.48
CA GLU A 122 1.02 16.62 -33.65
C GLU A 122 2.30 16.46 -34.48
N ARG A 123 3.47 16.42 -33.83
CA ARG A 123 4.75 16.18 -34.52
C ARG A 123 4.77 14.85 -35.26
N TYR A 124 4.28 13.79 -34.63
CA TYR A 124 4.19 12.46 -35.25
C TYR A 124 3.26 12.44 -36.46
N GLN A 125 2.15 13.17 -36.44
CA GLN A 125 1.20 13.25 -37.55
C GLN A 125 1.69 14.10 -38.74
N MET A 126 2.58 15.07 -38.47
CA MET A 126 3.19 15.94 -39.50
C MET A 126 4.46 15.35 -40.12
N SER A 127 4.97 14.23 -39.59
CA SER A 127 6.11 13.48 -40.13
C SER A 127 5.64 12.33 -41.01
#